data_AF-A0A3L8Q5W8-F1
#
_entry.id   AF-A0A3L8Q5W8-F1
#
_cell.length_a   1.000
_cell.length_b   1.000
_cell.length_c   1.000
_cell.angle_alpha   90.00
_cell.angle_beta   90.00
_cell.angle_gamma   90.00
#
_symmetry.space_group_name_H-M   'P 1'
#
loop_
_entity.id
_entity.type
_entity.pdbx_description
1 polymer ?
#
loop_
_entity_poly.entity_id
_entity_poly.type
_entity_poly.pdbx_seq_one_letter_code
_entity_poly.pdbx_strand_id
1 'polypeptide(L)' 'KDHEKAEFEVHEVYAVDVLVSSGEGKAKDAGQRTTIYKRDPSKQYGLKMKTSRAFFSEVERRFDTMPFTLR' A
#
# COMPACT_ATOMS: atom_id res chain seq x y z
N LYS A 1 17.21 -11.34 4.24
CA LYS A 1 16.20 -10.90 5.23
C LYS A 1 15.00 -11.76 4.95
N ASP A 2 14.80 -12.72 5.83
CA ASP A 2 14.26 -14.04 5.50
C ASP A 2 12.80 -13.98 5.08
N HIS A 3 12.51 -14.59 3.93
CA HIS A 3 11.14 -14.88 3.52
C HIS A 3 10.74 -16.20 4.18
N GLU A 4 9.58 -16.20 4.84
CA GLU A 4 9.01 -17.42 5.41
C GLU A 4 8.61 -18.38 4.27
N LYS A 5 8.96 -19.66 4.41
CA LYS A 5 8.48 -20.68 3.46
C LYS A 5 6.99 -20.88 3.68
N ALA A 6 6.21 -20.82 2.61
CA ALA A 6 4.78 -21.09 2.62
C ALA A 6 4.46 -22.17 1.56
N GLU A 7 3.41 -22.95 1.81
CA GLU A 7 2.85 -23.91 0.86
C GLU A 7 1.51 -23.39 0.34
N PHE A 8 1.19 -23.64 -0.92
CA PHE A 8 -0.07 -23.21 -1.53
C PHE A 8 -1.19 -24.19 -1.19
N GLU A 9 -2.33 -23.66 -0.77
CA GLU A 9 -3.49 -24.47 -0.36
C GLU A 9 -4.69 -24.28 -1.31
N VAL A 10 -5.61 -25.26 -1.27
CA VAL A 10 -6.85 -25.19 -2.06
C VAL A 10 -7.73 -24.05 -1.54
N HIS A 11 -8.34 -23.30 -2.46
CA HIS A 11 -9.20 -22.13 -2.20
C HIS A 11 -8.48 -20.84 -1.80
N GLU A 12 -7.14 -20.79 -1.85
CA GLU A 12 -6.42 -19.53 -1.74
C GLU A 12 -6.45 -18.71 -3.04
N VAL A 13 -6.35 -17.39 -2.91
CA VAL A 13 -6.35 -16.45 -4.04
C VAL A 13 -5.10 -15.59 -3.96
N TYR A 14 -4.37 -15.54 -5.06
CA TYR A 14 -3.09 -14.83 -5.17
C TYR A 14 -3.12 -13.80 -6.30
N ALA A 15 -2.51 -12.65 -6.05
CA ALA A 15 -2.18 -11.68 -7.09
C ALA A 15 -0.68 -11.81 -7.41
N VAL A 16 -0.36 -12.41 -8.55
CA VAL A 16 1.04 -12.60 -8.99
C VAL A 16 1.49 -11.36 -9.75
N ASP A 17 2.56 -10.71 -9.27
CA ASP A 17 3.17 -9.54 -9.90
C ASP A 17 4.57 -9.89 -10.43
N VAL A 18 4.83 -9.60 -11.71
CA VAL A 18 6.08 -9.95 -12.40
C VAL A 18 6.68 -8.68 -13.01
N LEU A 19 7.78 -8.22 -12.42
CA LEU A 19 8.53 -7.03 -12.83
C LEU A 19 9.89 -7.46 -13.38
N VAL A 20 10.11 -7.29 -14.68
CA VAL A 20 11.36 -7.68 -15.36
C VAL A 20 12.15 -6.43 -15.78
N SER A 21 13.46 -6.43 -15.53
CA SER A 21 14.39 -5.39 -15.99
C SER A 21 15.42 -6.00 -16.94
N SER A 22 15.77 -5.27 -18.00
CA SER A 22 16.87 -5.65 -18.91
C SER A 22 18.27 -5.32 -18.36
N GLY A 23 18.35 -4.62 -17.23
CA GLY A 23 19.61 -4.18 -16.60
C GLY A 23 19.82 -4.77 -15.21
N GLU A 24 20.40 -4.01 -14.28
CA GLU A 24 20.74 -4.48 -12.93
C GLU A 24 19.54 -4.86 -12.04
N GLY A 25 18.31 -4.51 -12.41
CA GLY A 25 17.12 -4.84 -11.61
C GLY A 25 17.03 -4.14 -10.24
N LYS A 26 17.89 -3.16 -9.94
CA LYS A 26 17.86 -2.39 -8.69
C LYS A 26 17.00 -1.13 -8.84
N ALA A 27 15.72 -1.24 -8.52
CA ALA A 27 14.81 -0.10 -8.49
C ALA A 27 15.26 0.95 -7.45
N LYS A 28 15.21 2.23 -7.83
CA LYS A 28 15.48 3.37 -6.97
C LYS A 28 14.40 4.43 -7.18
N ASP A 29 14.04 5.14 -6.13
CA ASP A 29 13.18 6.31 -6.26
C ASP A 29 13.94 7.44 -6.99
N ALA A 30 13.28 8.05 -7.97
CA ALA A 30 13.80 9.15 -8.77
C ALA A 30 13.28 10.52 -8.30
N GLY A 31 12.57 10.59 -7.16
CA GLY A 31 11.99 11.82 -6.62
C GLY A 31 10.59 12.13 -7.17
N GLN A 32 9.95 11.15 -7.81
CA GLN A 32 8.59 11.32 -8.33
C GLN A 32 7.59 11.37 -7.15
N ARG A 33 6.68 12.34 -7.16
CA ARG A 33 5.67 12.45 -6.10
C ARG A 33 4.82 11.18 -6.02
N THR A 34 4.81 10.55 -4.85
CA THR A 34 3.89 9.44 -4.56
C THR A 34 2.45 9.97 -4.54
N THR A 35 1.57 9.35 -5.31
CA THR A 35 0.16 9.75 -5.43
C THR A 35 -0.82 8.64 -5.06
N ILE A 36 -0.33 7.42 -4.81
CA ILE A 36 -1.14 6.26 -4.43
C ILE A 36 -0.82 5.90 -2.99
N TYR A 37 -1.86 5.77 -2.17
CA TYR A 37 -1.77 5.45 -0.75
C TYR A 37 -2.79 4.36 -0.39
N LYS A 38 -2.55 3.65 0.72
CA LYS A 38 -3.49 2.67 1.29
C LYS A 38 -3.52 2.85 2.81
N ARG A 39 -4.71 2.75 3.40
CA ARG A 39 -4.88 2.76 4.87
C ARG A 39 -4.41 1.43 5.45
N ASP A 40 -3.62 1.50 6.51
CA ASP A 40 -3.26 0.36 7.34
C ASP A 40 -4.20 0.31 8.56
N PRO A 41 -5.12 -0.67 8.65
CA PRO A 41 -6.09 -0.75 9.74
C PRO A 41 -5.44 -1.17 11.08
N SER A 42 -4.24 -1.76 11.05
CA SER A 42 -3.54 -2.20 12.26
C SER A 42 -2.86 -1.05 13.03
N LYS A 43 -2.69 0.11 12.36
CA LYS A 43 -1.99 1.27 12.92
C LYS A 43 -2.98 2.35 13.33
N GLN A 44 -3.04 2.62 14.63
CA GLN A 44 -3.83 3.71 15.17
C GLN A 44 -2.92 4.82 15.70
N TYR A 45 -3.16 6.05 15.24
CA TYR A 45 -2.46 7.24 15.72
C TYR A 45 -3.43 8.43 15.85
N GLY A 46 -3.35 9.14 16.98
CA GLY A 46 -4.15 10.33 17.24
C GLY A 46 -3.69 11.54 16.44
N LEU A 47 -4.23 11.74 15.23
CA LEU A 47 -3.88 12.87 14.37
C LEU A 47 -4.23 14.21 15.01
N LYS A 48 -3.23 15.10 15.14
CA LYS A 48 -3.37 16.40 15.82
C LYS A 48 -4.09 17.45 14.99
N MET A 49 -3.90 17.47 13.68
CA MET A 49 -4.47 18.49 12.79
C MET A 49 -5.91 18.16 12.37
N LYS A 50 -6.79 19.17 12.37
CA LYS A 50 -8.20 19.01 11.95
C LYS A 50 -8.31 18.55 10.50
N THR A 51 -7.49 19.11 9.61
CA THR A 51 -7.43 18.74 8.20
C THR A 51 -7.04 17.28 8.00
N SER A 52 -6.05 16.79 8.75
CA SER A 52 -5.62 15.39 8.70
C SER A 52 -6.70 14.44 9.20
N ARG A 53 -7.41 14.77 10.28
CA ARG A 53 -8.55 13.96 10.75
C ARG A 53 -9.68 13.90 9.72
N ALA A 54 -10.04 15.05 9.13
CA ALA A 54 -11.09 15.11 8.10
C ALA A 54 -10.73 14.26 6.87
N PHE A 55 -9.50 14.37 6.38
CA PHE A 55 -9.00 13.56 5.27
C PHE A 55 -8.99 12.07 5.62
N PHE A 56 -8.51 11.69 6.81
CA PHE A 56 -8.47 10.29 7.24
C PHE A 56 -9.88 9.68 7.31
N SER A 57 -10.86 10.42 7.85
CA SER A 57 -12.26 9.98 7.89
C SER A 57 -12.88 9.87 6.49
N GLU A 58 -12.51 10.73 5.54
CA GLU A 58 -12.98 10.62 4.16
C GLU A 58 -12.40 9.37 3.47
N VAL A 59 -11.10 9.11 3.66
CA VAL A 59 -10.43 7.92 3.14
C VAL A 59 -11.09 6.65 3.67
N GLU A 60 -11.33 6.59 4.98
CA GLU A 60 -12.02 5.45 5.62
C GLU A 60 -13.41 5.23 5.03
N ARG A 61 -14.19 6.30 4.84
CA ARG A 61 -15.55 6.21 4.28
C ARG A 61 -15.58 5.80 2.80
N ARG A 62 -14.62 6.24 1.99
CA ARG A 62 -14.65 6.06 0.52
C ARG A 62 -13.90 4.82 0.05
N PHE A 63 -12.79 4.49 0.69
CA PHE A 63 -11.85 3.48 0.21
C PHE A 63 -11.56 2.39 1.26
N ASP A 64 -11.93 2.61 2.53
CA ASP A 64 -11.63 1.75 3.67
C ASP A 64 -10.15 1.30 3.72
N THR A 65 -9.86 0.08 3.26
CA THR A 65 -8.51 -0.55 3.25
C THR A 65 -7.97 -0.77 1.84
N MET A 66 -8.68 -0.30 0.81
CA MET A 66 -8.24 -0.40 -0.58
C MET A 66 -7.27 0.73 -0.94
N PRO A 67 -6.30 0.50 -1.85
CA PRO A 67 -5.46 1.57 -2.39
C PRO A 67 -6.28 2.65 -3.11
N PHE A 68 -5.87 3.91 -2.99
CA PHE A 68 -6.52 5.06 -3.62
C PHE A 68 -5.49 6.09 -4.13
N THR A 69 -5.91 6.92 -5.08
CA THR A 69 -5.12 8.04 -5.61
C THR A 69 -5.49 9.36 -4.92
N LEU A 70 -4.55 10.31 -4.86
CA LEU A 70 -4.78 11.67 -4.34
C LEU A 70 -5.58 12.60 -5.29
N ARG A 71 -6.02 12.10 -6.46
CA ARG A 71 -6.79 12.86 -7.45
C ARG A 71 -8.29 12.78 -7.21
#